data_AF-A0A965LUK4-F1
#
_entry.id   AF-A0A965LUK4-F1
#
_cell.length_a   1.000
_cell.length_b   1.000
_cell.length_c   1.000
_cell.angle_alpha   90.00
_cell.angle_beta   90.00
_cell.angle_gamma   90.00
#
_symmetry.space_group_name_H-M   'P 1'
#
loop_
_entity.id
_entity.type
_entity.pdbx_description
1 polymer ?
#
loop_
_entity_poly.entity_id
_entity_poly.type
_entity_poly.pdbx_seq_one_letter_code
_entity_poly.pdbx_strand_id
1 'polypeptide(L)'
;RVFVREEYEWAVREFISNENPTKLSQAALETLAVIAYRQPIARGQIASIRGVNVDTVVRTLLSRGLITELFTDSETGAINYGTTETFLETLGINALDDLPLISPYLPDANFELGTENAAGN
;
A
#
# COMPACT_ATOMS: atom_id res chain seq x y z
N ARG A 1 -28.74 19.61 7.41
CA ARG A 1 -27.42 20.18 7.06
C ARG A 1 -26.78 20.62 8.38
N VAL A 2 -25.57 20.18 8.68
CA VAL A 2 -24.90 20.46 9.96
C VAL A 2 -23.92 21.62 9.73
N PHE A 3 -23.91 22.60 10.62
CA PHE A 3 -23.00 23.75 10.59
C PHE A 3 -22.35 23.93 11.97
N VAL A 4 -21.14 24.47 11.99
CA VAL A 4 -20.46 24.87 13.23
C VAL A 4 -20.96 26.25 13.67
N ARG A 5 -21.03 26.49 14.98
CA ARG A 5 -21.34 27.82 15.53
C ARG A 5 -20.19 28.78 15.21
N GLU A 6 -20.50 30.03 14.89
CA GLU A 6 -19.53 31.06 14.48
C GLU A 6 -18.38 31.21 15.48
N GLU A 7 -18.67 31.07 16.78
CA GLU A 7 -17.69 31.11 17.89
C GLU A 7 -16.59 30.03 17.80
N TYR A 8 -16.80 28.94 17.05
CA TYR A 8 -15.84 27.85 16.85
C TYR A 8 -15.28 27.79 15.42
N GLU A 9 -15.61 28.75 14.55
CA GLU A 9 -15.15 28.75 13.16
C GLU A 9 -13.62 28.77 13.07
N TRP A 10 -12.95 29.53 13.94
CA TRP A 10 -11.50 29.64 14.00
C TRP A 10 -10.83 28.28 14.28
N ALA A 11 -11.38 27.49 15.20
CA ALA A 11 -10.82 26.19 15.57
C ALA A 11 -10.93 25.18 14.44
N VAL A 12 -12.06 25.20 13.72
CA VAL A 12 -12.25 24.35 12.52
C VAL A 12 -11.32 24.77 11.40
N ARG A 13 -11.16 26.08 11.16
CA ARG A 13 -10.25 26.61 10.13
C ARG A 13 -8.79 26.25 10.41
N GLU A 14 -8.36 26.34 11.67
CA GLU A 14 -7.01 25.96 12.10
C GLU A 14 -6.78 24.45 11.91
N PHE A 15 -7.73 23.63 12.34
CA PHE A 15 -7.68 22.18 12.17
C PHE A 15 -7.54 21.80 10.69
N ILE A 16 -8.39 22.35 9.81
CA ILE A 16 -8.33 22.10 8.37
C ILE A 16 -7.01 22.59 7.75
N SER A 17 -6.48 23.73 8.21
CA SER A 17 -5.25 24.29 7.66
C SER A 17 -4.00 23.47 8.03
N ASN A 18 -4.00 22.85 9.21
CA ASN A 18 -2.92 21.97 9.66
C ASN A 18 -3.03 20.54 9.13
N GLU A 19 -4.22 20.11 8.67
CA GLU A 19 -4.50 18.78 8.11
C GLU A 19 -4.34 18.69 6.59
N ASN A 20 -3.33 19.31 5.99
CA ASN A 20 -3.06 19.09 4.56
C ASN A 20 -1.74 18.36 4.29
N PRO A 21 -1.56 17.12 4.80
CA PRO A 21 -0.58 16.25 4.17
C PRO A 21 -1.00 16.09 2.72
N THR A 22 -0.14 16.53 1.78
CA THR A 22 -0.44 16.52 0.35
C THR A 22 -1.01 15.16 -0.03
N LYS A 23 -2.22 15.09 -0.58
CA LYS A 23 -2.84 13.80 -0.93
C LYS A 23 -1.85 12.95 -1.73
N LEU A 24 -1.84 11.65 -1.48
CA LEU A 24 -1.08 10.73 -2.34
C LEU A 24 -1.58 10.88 -3.77
N SER A 25 -0.65 10.95 -4.72
CA SER A 25 -0.99 10.90 -6.14
C SER A 25 -1.60 9.54 -6.47
N GLN A 26 -2.33 9.47 -7.59
CA GLN A 26 -2.85 8.19 -8.07
C GLN A 26 -1.74 7.15 -8.25
N ALA A 27 -0.60 7.54 -8.83
CA ALA A 27 0.55 6.66 -8.98
C ALA A 27 1.08 6.14 -7.62
N ALA A 28 1.01 6.96 -6.57
CA ALA A 28 1.41 6.53 -5.22
C ALA A 28 0.41 5.56 -4.60
N LEU A 29 -0.89 5.80 -4.76
CA LEU A 29 -1.94 4.89 -4.31
C LEU A 29 -1.86 3.54 -5.03
N GLU A 30 -1.65 3.55 -6.34
CA GLU A 30 -1.49 2.32 -7.13
C GLU A 30 -0.26 1.51 -6.69
N THR A 31 0.87 2.15 -6.37
CA THR A 31 2.05 1.45 -5.84
C THR A 31 1.81 0.92 -4.43
N LEU A 32 1.18 1.72 -3.58
CA LEU A 32 0.83 1.30 -2.22
C LEU A 32 -0.08 0.07 -2.24
N ALA A 33 -1.06 0.03 -3.15
CA ALA A 33 -1.92 -1.13 -3.34
C ALA A 33 -1.12 -2.38 -3.75
N VAL A 34 -0.20 -2.25 -4.72
CA VAL A 34 0.67 -3.37 -5.11
C VAL A 34 1.45 -3.92 -3.91
N ILE A 35 2.00 -3.05 -3.05
CA ILE A 35 2.73 -3.47 -1.85
C ILE A 35 1.78 -4.16 -0.86
N ALA A 36 0.63 -3.56 -0.55
CA ALA A 36 -0.31 -4.10 0.42
C ALA A 36 -0.79 -5.53 0.09
N TYR A 37 -1.06 -5.82 -1.19
CA TYR A 37 -1.55 -7.12 -1.64
C TYR A 37 -0.47 -8.14 -2.01
N ARG A 38 0.80 -7.74 -2.14
CA ARG A 38 1.90 -8.64 -2.58
C ARG A 38 3.08 -8.68 -1.63
N GLN A 39 3.01 -8.00 -0.49
CA GLN A 39 4.06 -8.07 0.52
C GLN A 39 4.30 -9.51 0.98
N PRO A 40 5.56 -9.89 1.26
CA PRO A 40 6.78 -9.11 1.04
C PRO A 40 7.16 -8.99 -0.44
N ILE A 41 7.46 -7.77 -0.93
CA ILE A 41 7.78 -7.55 -2.35
C ILE A 41 8.98 -6.62 -2.57
N ALA A 42 9.86 -6.97 -3.51
CA ALA A 42 11.04 -6.18 -3.85
C ALA A 42 10.72 -5.00 -4.79
N ARG A 43 11.48 -3.91 -4.68
CA ARG A 43 11.33 -2.71 -5.54
C ARG A 43 11.29 -3.03 -7.03
N GLY A 44 12.14 -3.96 -7.49
CA GLY A 44 12.19 -4.38 -8.90
C GLY A 44 10.88 -5.03 -9.36
N GLN A 45 10.30 -5.90 -8.52
CA GLN A 45 9.03 -6.57 -8.82
C GLN A 45 7.87 -5.56 -8.86
N ILE A 46 7.85 -4.58 -7.96
CA ILE A 46 6.87 -3.49 -7.98
C ILE A 46 6.96 -2.73 -9.31
N ALA A 47 8.17 -2.35 -9.74
CA ALA A 47 8.39 -1.65 -11.00
C ALA A 47 7.91 -2.47 -12.21
N SER A 48 8.18 -3.78 -12.22
CA SER A 48 7.71 -4.69 -13.27
C SER A 48 6.18 -4.78 -13.33
N ILE A 49 5.49 -4.87 -12.19
CA ILE A 49 4.02 -4.89 -12.13
C ILE A 49 3.44 -3.56 -12.60
N ARG A 50 4.04 -2.44 -12.18
CA ARG A 50 3.58 -1.09 -12.52
C ARG A 50 3.94 -0.66 -13.94
N GLY A 51 4.92 -1.31 -14.58
CA GLY A 51 5.44 -0.97 -15.90
C GLY A 51 6.17 0.38 -15.96
N VAL A 52 6.50 1.00 -14.82
CA VAL A 52 7.13 2.32 -14.72
C VAL A 52 8.11 2.38 -13.54
N ASN A 53 8.99 3.38 -13.52
CA ASN A 53 9.88 3.61 -12.38
C ASN A 53 9.07 4.05 -11.14
N VAL A 54 9.33 3.40 -9.99
CA VAL A 54 8.61 3.63 -8.72
C VAL A 54 9.48 4.25 -7.61
N ASP A 55 10.72 4.64 -7.89
CA ASP A 55 11.72 5.03 -6.87
C ASP A 55 11.26 6.23 -6.02
N THR A 56 10.75 7.26 -6.68
CA THR A 56 10.23 8.45 -5.98
C THR A 56 8.98 8.14 -5.18
N VAL A 57 8.14 7.22 -5.67
CA VAL A 57 6.93 6.80 -4.98
C VAL A 57 7.28 5.99 -3.74
N VAL A 58 8.14 4.99 -3.85
CA VAL A 58 8.62 4.18 -2.72
C VAL A 58 9.25 5.08 -1.65
N ARG A 59 10.12 6.02 -2.03
CA ARG A 59 10.71 7.00 -1.11
C ARG A 59 9.64 7.82 -0.39
N THR A 60 8.59 8.26 -1.11
CA THR A 60 7.49 9.04 -0.54
C THR A 60 6.65 8.21 0.44
N LEU A 61 6.39 6.95 0.12
CA LEU A 61 5.63 6.05 0.98
C LEU A 61 6.41 5.71 2.27
N LEU A 62 7.72 5.48 2.16
CA LEU A 62 8.63 5.31 3.30
C LEU A 62 8.66 6.57 4.18
N SER A 63 8.84 7.76 3.58
CA SER A 63 8.90 9.01 4.34
C SER A 63 7.60 9.35 5.06
N ARG A 64 6.48 8.81 4.57
CA ARG A 64 5.16 8.95 5.20
C ARG A 64 4.85 7.82 6.19
N GLY A 65 5.77 6.86 6.35
CA GLY A 65 5.58 5.72 7.25
C GLY A 65 4.47 4.77 6.83
N LEU A 66 4.01 4.79 5.57
CA LEU A 66 2.94 3.88 5.09
C LEU A 66 3.48 2.50 4.71
N ILE A 67 4.78 2.42 4.42
CA ILE A 67 5.50 1.17 4.14
C ILE A 67 6.81 1.16 4.93
N THR A 68 7.36 -0.03 5.11
CA THR A 68 8.66 -0.27 5.75
C THR A 68 9.45 -1.31 4.98
N GLU A 69 10.77 -1.35 5.23
CA GLU A 69 11.64 -2.44 4.82
C GLU A 69 11.42 -3.61 5.79
N LEU A 70 11.16 -4.81 5.26
CA LEU A 70 10.94 -6.02 6.05
C LEU A 70 12.25 -6.79 6.23
N PHE A 71 12.91 -7.10 5.11
CA PHE A 71 14.19 -7.81 5.10
C PHE A 71 14.93 -7.55 3.79
N THR A 72 16.24 -7.80 3.83
CA THR A 72 17.09 -7.86 2.63
C THR A 72 17.29 -9.33 2.27
N ASP A 73 16.91 -9.68 1.05
CA ASP A 73 17.12 -11.02 0.50
C ASP A 73 18.63 -11.31 0.40
N SER A 74 19.08 -12.42 0.98
CA SER A 74 20.50 -12.75 1.08
C SER A 74 21.13 -13.20 -0.24
N GLU A 75 20.33 -13.71 -1.17
CA GLU A 75 20.82 -14.24 -2.46
C GLU A 75 20.91 -13.12 -3.50
N THR A 76 19.90 -12.27 -3.55
CA THR A 76 19.75 -11.20 -4.54
C THR A 76 20.21 -9.83 -4.03
N GLY A 77 20.32 -9.66 -2.70
CA GLY A 77 20.58 -8.37 -2.07
C GLY A 77 19.39 -7.39 -2.15
N ALA A 78 18.22 -7.86 -2.59
CA ALA A 78 17.05 -7.01 -2.79
C ALA A 78 16.33 -6.73 -1.46
N ILE A 79 16.01 -5.45 -1.23
CA ILE A 79 15.17 -5.05 -0.10
C ILE A 79 13.70 -5.34 -0.44
N ASN A 80 13.03 -6.06 0.45
CA ASN A 80 11.61 -6.37 0.39
C ASN A 80 10.82 -5.43 1.29
N TYR A 81 9.70 -4.93 0.78
CA TYR A 81 8.85 -3.95 1.45
C TYR A 81 7.52 -4.56 1.88
N GLY A 82 6.93 -3.97 2.91
CA GLY A 82 5.58 -4.25 3.40
C GLY A 82 4.92 -3.01 3.98
N THR A 83 3.65 -3.12 4.34
CA THR A 83 2.87 -2.05 4.97
C THR A 83 3.13 -1.97 6.48
N THR A 84 2.85 -0.82 7.07
CA THR A 84 3.01 -0.55 8.51
C THR A 84 1.68 -0.53 9.25
N GLU A 85 1.71 -0.38 10.57
CA GLU A 85 0.52 -0.09 11.38
C GLU A 85 -0.13 1.24 10.98
N THR A 86 0.67 2.27 10.67
CA THR A 86 0.16 3.57 10.19
C THR A 86 -0.68 3.42 8.92
N PHE A 87 -0.35 2.46 8.04
CA PHE A 87 -1.19 2.16 6.88
C PHE A 87 -2.57 1.62 7.30
N LEU A 88 -2.63 0.68 8.24
CA LEU A 88 -3.88 0.11 8.75
C LEU A 88 -4.74 1.17 9.43
N GLU A 89 -4.13 1.99 10.28
CA GLU A 89 -4.77 3.13 10.95
C GLU A 89 -5.34 4.13 9.94
N THR A 90 -4.56 4.47 8.91
CA THR A 90 -4.99 5.39 7.84
C THR A 90 -6.16 4.83 7.05
N LEU A 91 -6.20 3.51 6.83
CA LEU A 91 -7.26 2.84 6.09
C LEU A 91 -8.48 2.51 6.96
N GLY A 92 -8.35 2.54 8.29
CA GLY A 92 -9.42 2.26 9.23
C GLY A 92 -9.74 0.77 9.38
N ILE A 93 -8.76 -0.10 9.19
CA ILE A 93 -8.88 -1.56 9.32
C ILE A 93 -7.94 -2.10 10.41
N ASN A 94 -8.20 -3.29 10.93
CA ASN A 94 -7.42 -3.85 12.04
C ASN A 94 -6.33 -4.82 11.57
N ALA A 95 -6.54 -5.46 10.42
CA ALA A 95 -5.62 -6.44 9.86
C ALA A 95 -5.56 -6.35 8.34
N LEU A 96 -4.48 -6.87 7.74
CA LEU A 96 -4.35 -6.96 6.29
C LEU A 96 -5.39 -7.88 5.66
N ASP A 97 -5.90 -8.85 6.41
CA ASP A 97 -6.97 -9.76 5.97
C ASP A 97 -8.32 -9.04 5.78
N ASP A 98 -8.46 -7.83 6.33
CA ASP A 98 -9.64 -6.97 6.12
C ASP A 98 -9.59 -6.24 4.76
N LEU A 99 -8.48 -6.35 4.02
CA LEU A 99 -8.36 -5.75 2.69
C LEU A 99 -9.33 -6.42 1.71
N PRO A 100 -10.03 -5.64 0.87
CA PRO A 100 -10.94 -6.20 -0.12
C PRO A 100 -10.19 -7.09 -1.12
N LEU A 101 -10.79 -8.22 -1.49
CA LEU A 101 -10.21 -9.10 -2.49
C LEU A 101 -10.02 -8.35 -3.83
N ILE A 102 -8.84 -8.51 -4.44
CA ILE A 102 -8.50 -7.88 -5.73
C ILE A 102 -9.50 -8.30 -6.82
N SER A 103 -10.07 -9.50 -6.72
CA SER A 103 -11.20 -9.95 -7.51
C SER A 103 -11.96 -11.04 -6.75
N PRO A 104 -13.30 -11.06 -6.77
CA PRO A 104 -14.09 -12.14 -6.16
C PRO A 104 -13.88 -13.51 -6.82
N TYR A 105 -13.16 -13.58 -7.96
CA TYR A 105 -12.92 -14.82 -8.72
C TYR A 105 -11.44 -15.18 -8.88
N LEU A 106 -10.51 -14.41 -8.30
CA LEU A 106 -9.10 -14.79 -8.28
C LEU A 106 -8.83 -15.55 -6.96
N PRO A 107 -8.21 -16.74 -7.00
CA PRO A 107 -7.71 -17.36 -5.79
C PRO A 107 -6.71 -16.41 -5.11
N ASP A 108 -6.58 -16.53 -3.79
CA ASP A 108 -5.78 -15.64 -2.94
C ASP A 108 -4.39 -15.36 -3.54
N ALA A 109 -3.81 -14.19 -3.28
CA ALA A 109 -2.57 -13.73 -3.89
C ALA A 109 -1.35 -14.68 -3.68
N ASN A 110 -1.49 -15.69 -2.83
CA ASN A 110 -0.55 -16.81 -2.63
C ASN A 110 -0.81 -18.02 -3.54
N PHE A 111 -1.64 -17.90 -4.58
CA PHE A 111 -1.84 -18.98 -5.55
C PHE A 111 -0.57 -19.17 -6.38
N GLU A 112 0.33 -20.03 -5.89
CA GLU A 112 1.33 -20.67 -6.73
C GLU A 112 0.57 -21.35 -7.87
N LEU A 113 0.83 -20.90 -9.11
CA LEU A 113 0.44 -21.63 -10.30
C LEU A 113 1.20 -22.95 -10.26
N GLY A 114 0.61 -23.94 -9.59
CA GLY A 114 1.04 -25.31 -9.64
C GLY A 114 1.14 -25.69 -11.10
N THR A 115 2.36 -25.87 -11.59
CA THR A 115 2.61 -26.60 -12.83
C THR A 115 2.15 -28.03 -12.57
N GLU A 116 0.86 -28.29 -12.74
CA GLU A 116 0.30 -29.62 -12.71
C GLU A 116 0.95 -30.42 -13.84
N ASN A 117 1.69 -31.44 -13.42
CA ASN A 117 2.25 -32.45 -14.27
C ASN A 117 1.17 -33.00 -15.20
N ALA A 118 1.27 -32.68 -16.49
CA ALA A 118 0.58 -33.41 -17.53
C ALA A 118 1.24 -34.80 -17.67
N ALA A 119 0.81 -35.72 -16.80
CA ALA A 119 1.02 -37.14 -16.99
C ALA A 119 -0.35 -37.82 -17.17
N GLY A 120 -0.57 -38.40 -18.36
CA GLY A 120 -1.47 -39.54 -18.52
C GLY A 120 -2.69 -39.33 -19.42
N ASN A 121 -2.51 -39.51 -20.72
CA ASN A 121 -3.15 -40.63 -21.43
C ASN A 121 -2.29 -41.05 -22.62
#